data_AF-A0A9P7RJD1-F1
#
_entry.id   AF-A0A9P7RJD1-F1
#
_cell.length_a   1.000
_cell.length_b   1.000
_cell.length_c   1.000
_cell.angle_alpha   90.00
_cell.angle_beta   90.00
_cell.angle_gamma   90.00
#
_symmetry.space_group_name_H-M   'P 1'
#
loop_
_entity.id
_entity.type
_entity.pdbx_description
1 polymer ?
#
loop_
_entity_poly.entity_id
_entity_poly.type
_entity_poly.pdbx_seq_one_letter_code
_entity_poly.pdbx_strand_id
1 'polypeptide(L)'
;MHLKTALFTVLSLSAFAQASVIESRDANSDVLNAHNSFRAKHSAAPLKWSNTLAAAAQKWVNRCQFQHSGGAVGPYGENLAAGTGGFNGVAGVKLWTDEASEYRCICASRFIAIWKWS
;
A
#
# COMPACT_ATOMS: atom_id res chain seq x y z
N MET A 1 14.02 -41.90 -48.52
CA MET A 1 15.03 -42.55 -47.65
C MET A 1 15.11 -41.71 -46.38
N HIS A 2 14.27 -41.90 -45.35
CA HIS A 2 14.28 -42.92 -44.28
C HIS A 2 15.61 -43.07 -43.52
N LEU A 3 15.72 -42.43 -42.34
CA LEU A 3 16.16 -43.04 -41.05
C LEU A 3 15.90 -42.04 -39.89
N LYS A 4 14.80 -42.14 -39.13
CA LYS A 4 14.54 -42.92 -37.88
C LYS A 4 15.23 -42.38 -36.61
N THR A 5 14.41 -41.68 -35.80
CA THR A 5 14.21 -41.79 -34.33
C THR A 5 15.40 -41.85 -33.36
N ALA A 6 15.40 -40.92 -32.39
CA ALA A 6 15.65 -41.24 -30.97
C ALA A 6 14.77 -40.36 -30.07
N LEU A 7 13.82 -41.00 -29.36
CA LEU A 7 13.12 -40.43 -28.23
C LEU A 7 14.09 -40.33 -27.05
N PHE A 8 14.11 -39.18 -26.35
CA PHE A 8 14.54 -39.11 -24.96
C PHE A 8 13.44 -38.45 -24.13
N THR A 9 13.10 -39.14 -23.04
CA THR A 9 11.99 -38.93 -22.12
C THR A 9 12.23 -37.78 -21.14
N VAL A 10 11.17 -36.99 -20.96
CA VAL A 10 10.65 -36.32 -19.74
C VAL A 10 11.64 -35.57 -18.83
N LEU A 11 11.46 -34.25 -18.76
CA LEU A 11 11.62 -33.51 -17.50
C LEU A 11 10.44 -32.55 -17.36
N SER A 12 9.69 -32.70 -16.26
CA SER A 12 8.53 -31.89 -15.93
C SER A 12 8.88 -30.41 -15.87
N LEU A 13 8.19 -29.58 -16.66
CA LEU A 13 8.21 -28.13 -16.48
C LEU A 13 7.00 -27.71 -15.65
N SER A 14 7.05 -27.97 -14.34
CA SER A 14 6.26 -27.20 -13.38
C SER A 14 6.91 -25.82 -13.25
N ALA A 15 6.64 -24.94 -14.21
CA ALA A 15 7.03 -23.54 -14.11
C ALA A 15 6.13 -22.86 -13.06
N PHE A 16 6.78 -22.44 -11.98
CA PHE A 16 6.19 -21.75 -10.83
C PHE A 16 5.37 -20.52 -11.25
N ALA A 17 4.06 -20.56 -10.99
CA ALA A 17 3.26 -19.35 -10.87
C ALA A 17 3.52 -18.71 -9.49
N GLN A 18 4.68 -18.08 -9.30
CA GLN A 18 4.98 -17.33 -8.07
C GLN A 18 5.74 -16.05 -8.42
N ALA A 19 4.99 -15.02 -8.81
CA ALA A 19 5.52 -13.67 -9.00
C ALA A 19 4.69 -12.57 -8.33
N SER A 20 3.53 -12.87 -7.71
CA SER A 20 2.62 -11.83 -7.21
C SER A 20 2.55 -11.65 -5.68
N VAL A 21 3.21 -12.52 -4.90
CA VAL A 21 3.06 -12.53 -3.43
C VAL A 21 4.22 -11.87 -2.69
N ILE A 22 5.40 -11.77 -3.31
CA ILE A 22 6.59 -11.19 -2.66
C ILE A 22 6.58 -9.66 -2.79
N GLU A 23 6.32 -9.14 -4.00
CA GLU A 23 6.27 -7.69 -4.25
C GLU A 23 5.20 -6.97 -3.39
N SER A 24 4.04 -7.60 -3.20
CA SER A 24 2.97 -7.02 -2.36
C SER A 24 3.30 -7.05 -0.86
N ARG A 25 4.05 -8.05 -0.37
CA ARG A 25 4.49 -8.11 1.04
C ARG A 25 5.54 -7.05 1.33
N ASP A 26 6.49 -6.88 0.41
CA ASP A 26 7.55 -5.89 0.54
C ASP A 26 6.96 -4.47 0.47
N ALA A 27 6.07 -4.20 -0.49
CA ALA A 27 5.39 -2.92 -0.59
C ALA A 27 4.55 -2.57 0.66
N ASN A 28 3.84 -3.55 1.25
CA ASN A 28 3.06 -3.33 2.48
C ASN A 28 3.97 -3.04 3.68
N SER A 29 5.09 -3.75 3.78
CA SER A 29 6.11 -3.52 4.81
C SER A 29 6.68 -2.12 4.71
N ASP A 30 7.03 -1.67 3.51
CA ASP A 30 7.61 -0.35 3.28
C ASP A 30 6.66 0.78 3.64
N VAL A 31 5.37 0.65 3.30
CA VAL A 31 4.34 1.61 3.70
C VAL A 31 4.20 1.66 5.22
N LEU A 32 4.16 0.51 5.90
CA LEU A 32 4.07 0.48 7.36
C LEU A 32 5.31 1.10 8.02
N ASN A 33 6.51 0.79 7.51
CA ASN A 33 7.77 1.32 8.01
C ASN A 33 7.86 2.83 7.83
N ALA A 34 7.42 3.36 6.68
CA ALA A 34 7.36 4.79 6.42
C ALA A 34 6.46 5.52 7.45
N HIS A 35 5.27 4.97 7.72
CA HIS A 35 4.39 5.51 8.76
C HIS A 35 5.04 5.47 10.14
N ASN A 36 5.60 4.32 10.53
CA ASN A 36 6.18 4.14 11.86
C ASN A 36 7.44 4.98 12.08
N SER A 37 8.24 5.21 11.03
CA SER A 37 9.37 6.14 11.07
C SER A 37 8.92 7.56 11.39
N PHE A 38 7.86 8.04 10.73
CA PHE A 38 7.31 9.36 11.01
C PHE A 38 6.71 9.45 12.43
N ARG A 39 5.90 8.45 12.83
CA ARG A 39 5.29 8.40 14.16
C ARG A 39 6.30 8.41 15.30
N ALA A 40 7.44 7.74 15.12
CA ALA A 40 8.52 7.73 16.11
C ALA A 40 9.11 9.14 16.35
N LYS A 41 9.19 9.99 15.32
CA LYS A 41 9.66 11.39 15.44
C LYS A 41 8.74 12.24 16.33
N HIS A 42 7.49 11.80 16.51
CA HIS A 42 6.47 12.47 17.31
C HIS A 42 6.08 11.66 18.57
N SER A 43 6.91 10.70 18.99
CA SER A 43 6.66 9.86 20.18
C SER A 43 5.33 9.10 20.16
N ALA A 44 4.79 8.81 18.97
CA ALA A 44 3.55 8.06 18.81
C ALA A 44 3.83 6.55 18.73
N ALA A 45 2.95 5.74 19.31
CA ALA A 45 3.08 4.27 19.30
C ALA A 45 3.10 3.71 17.86
N PRO A 46 3.88 2.66 17.57
CA PRO A 46 3.95 2.10 16.22
C PRO A 46 2.62 1.43 15.82
N LEU A 47 2.26 1.57 14.55
CA LEU A 47 1.16 0.86 13.93
C LEU A 47 1.54 -0.58 13.62
N LYS A 48 0.51 -1.43 13.49
CA LYS A 48 0.61 -2.79 12.96
C LYS A 48 -0.20 -2.88 11.67
N TRP A 49 0.29 -3.69 10.73
CA TRP A 49 -0.46 -3.96 9.51
C TRP A 49 -1.79 -4.64 9.81
N SER A 50 -2.82 -4.30 9.04
CA SER A 50 -4.13 -4.94 9.10
C SER A 50 -4.57 -5.34 7.69
N ASN A 51 -4.66 -6.66 7.45
CA ASN A 51 -5.15 -7.18 6.18
C ASN A 51 -6.60 -6.77 5.90
N THR A 52 -7.41 -6.56 6.95
CA THR A 52 -8.78 -6.07 6.82
C THR A 52 -8.82 -4.66 6.27
N LEU A 53 -7.96 -3.76 6.77
CA LEU A 53 -7.86 -2.39 6.27
C LEU A 53 -7.30 -2.34 4.85
N ALA A 54 -6.29 -3.14 4.57
CA ALA A 54 -5.71 -3.24 3.23
C ALA A 54 -6.76 -3.70 2.21
N ALA A 55 -7.57 -4.71 2.55
CA ALA A 55 -8.65 -5.18 1.70
C ALA A 55 -9.76 -4.12 1.52
N ALA A 56 -10.11 -3.39 2.57
CA ALA A 56 -11.07 -2.29 2.50
C ALA A 56 -10.58 -1.14 1.59
N ALA A 57 -9.31 -0.73 1.73
CA ALA A 57 -8.69 0.26 0.86
C ALA A 57 -8.63 -0.22 -0.60
N GLN A 58 -8.20 -1.48 -0.83
CA GLN A 58 -8.15 -2.07 -2.17
C GLN A 58 -9.53 -2.08 -2.84
N LYS A 59 -10.58 -2.44 -2.09
CA LYS A 59 -11.97 -2.42 -2.57
C LYS A 59 -12.38 -1.02 -3.05
N TRP A 60 -11.96 0.03 -2.37
CA TRP A 60 -12.28 1.40 -2.75
C TRP A 60 -11.51 1.85 -4.00
N VAL A 61 -10.18 1.67 -4.01
CA VAL A 61 -9.33 2.14 -5.12
C VAL A 61 -9.61 1.40 -6.43
N ASN A 62 -10.11 0.16 -6.39
CA ASN A 62 -10.55 -0.60 -7.57
C ASN A 62 -11.68 0.09 -8.35
N ARG A 63 -12.37 1.07 -7.76
CA ARG A 63 -13.38 1.87 -8.46
C ARG A 63 -12.79 2.92 -9.40
N CYS A 64 -11.48 3.17 -9.32
CA CYS A 64 -10.76 4.16 -10.10
C CYS A 64 -11.38 5.57 -10.02
N GLN A 65 -11.91 5.94 -8.84
CA GLN A 65 -12.48 7.25 -8.56
C GLN A 65 -11.66 7.92 -7.47
N PHE A 66 -11.05 9.07 -7.78
CA PHE A 66 -10.27 9.84 -6.82
C PHE A 66 -11.19 10.69 -5.94
N GLN A 67 -11.91 10.02 -5.04
CA GLN A 67 -12.81 10.65 -4.08
C GLN A 67 -12.87 9.81 -2.80
N HIS A 68 -13.26 10.46 -1.72
CA HIS A 68 -13.43 9.84 -0.40
C HIS A 68 -14.51 8.75 -0.40
N SER A 69 -14.30 7.67 0.36
CA SER A 69 -15.25 6.55 0.43
C SER A 69 -16.57 6.92 1.09
N GLY A 70 -16.59 8.00 1.87
CA GLY A 70 -17.77 8.40 2.65
C GLY A 70 -18.27 7.28 3.58
N GLY A 71 -17.35 6.44 4.09
CA GLY A 71 -17.67 5.29 4.93
C GLY A 71 -18.11 4.01 4.20
N ALA A 72 -18.15 4.00 2.85
CA ALA A 72 -18.54 2.83 2.06
C ALA A 72 -17.68 1.57 2.26
N VAL A 73 -16.47 1.71 2.82
CA VAL A 73 -15.58 0.58 3.14
C VAL A 73 -15.41 0.33 4.64
N GLY A 74 -16.22 0.98 5.48
CA GLY A 74 -16.26 0.80 6.93
C GLY A 74 -16.06 2.11 7.70
N PRO A 75 -16.12 2.04 9.04
CA PRO A 75 -15.95 3.19 9.94
C PRO A 75 -14.45 3.53 10.13
N TYR A 76 -13.70 3.63 9.04
CA TYR A 76 -12.27 3.86 9.05
C TYR A 76 -11.96 5.28 8.60
N GLY A 77 -10.92 5.88 9.17
CA GLY A 77 -10.32 7.08 8.59
C GLY A 77 -9.68 6.75 7.24
N GLU A 78 -9.51 7.75 6.37
CA GLU A 78 -8.89 7.57 5.06
C GLU A 78 -8.09 8.81 4.64
N ASN A 79 -6.97 8.57 3.98
CA ASN A 79 -6.23 9.58 3.22
C ASN A 79 -6.10 9.09 1.78
N LEU A 80 -6.16 10.01 0.82
CA LEU A 80 -5.99 9.73 -0.60
C LEU A 80 -4.74 10.45 -1.11
N ALA A 81 -4.00 9.79 -1.98
CA ALA A 81 -2.88 10.39 -2.68
C ALA A 81 -2.88 9.85 -4.12
N ALA A 82 -2.56 10.73 -5.06
CA ALA A 82 -2.40 10.38 -6.46
C ALA A 82 -1.16 11.09 -6.99
N GLY A 83 -0.49 10.42 -7.93
CA GLY A 83 0.66 10.93 -8.63
C GLY A 83 0.85 10.18 -9.93
N THR A 84 1.71 10.71 -10.79
CA THR A 84 2.06 10.11 -12.09
C THR A 84 3.42 9.43 -12.02
N GLY A 85 3.72 8.53 -12.96
CA GLY A 85 5.00 7.82 -13.03
C GLY A 85 5.12 6.72 -11.97
N GLY A 86 6.31 6.52 -11.41
CA GLY A 86 6.60 5.51 -10.37
C GLY A 86 6.01 5.83 -8.99
N PHE A 87 4.83 6.46 -8.94
CA PHE A 87 4.16 6.80 -7.70
C PHE A 87 3.73 5.54 -6.95
N ASN A 88 4.15 5.41 -5.70
CA ASN A 88 3.89 4.25 -4.87
C ASN A 88 3.42 4.66 -3.46
N GLY A 89 3.08 3.66 -2.63
CA GLY A 89 2.57 3.92 -1.29
C GLY A 89 3.52 4.73 -0.40
N VAL A 90 4.83 4.51 -0.51
CA VAL A 90 5.85 5.26 0.27
C VAL A 90 5.86 6.74 -0.14
N ALA A 91 5.77 7.03 -1.43
CA ALA A 91 5.66 8.40 -1.93
C ALA A 91 4.38 9.08 -1.42
N GLY A 92 3.26 8.36 -1.35
CA GLY A 92 2.01 8.85 -0.74
C GLY A 92 2.16 9.18 0.74
N VAL A 93 2.81 8.30 1.52
CA VAL A 93 3.12 8.59 2.94
C VAL A 93 3.96 9.83 3.07
N LYS A 94 5.00 9.97 2.24
CA LYS A 94 5.87 11.14 2.26
C LYS A 94 5.09 12.44 2.03
N LEU A 95 4.21 12.49 1.02
CA LEU A 95 3.35 13.65 0.75
C LEU A 95 2.58 14.09 2.00
N TRP A 96 1.87 13.17 2.65
CA TRP A 96 1.10 13.50 3.86
C TRP A 96 2.00 13.91 5.03
N THR A 97 3.19 13.32 5.16
CA THR A 97 4.10 13.67 6.26
C THR A 97 4.84 14.99 6.05
N ASP A 98 5.04 15.43 4.81
CA ASP A 98 5.67 16.71 4.48
C ASP A 98 4.76 17.89 4.90
N GLU A 99 3.43 17.69 4.89
CA GLU A 99 2.43 18.66 5.37
C GLU A 99 2.64 19.04 6.85
N ALA A 100 3.35 18.22 7.63
CA ALA A 100 3.62 18.50 9.05
C ALA A 100 4.35 19.84 9.26
N SER A 101 5.16 20.27 8.28
CA SER A 101 5.86 21.56 8.33
C SER A 101 4.94 22.78 8.18
N GLU A 102 3.74 22.57 7.62
CA GLU A 102 2.73 23.61 7.40
C GLU A 102 1.81 23.80 8.62
N TYR A 103 1.89 22.90 9.61
CA TYR A 103 1.07 22.96 10.81
C TYR A 103 1.41 24.18 11.67
N ARG A 104 0.62 25.26 11.52
CA ARG A 104 0.65 26.45 12.39
C ARG A 104 -0.52 26.43 13.35
N CYS A 105 -0.24 26.22 14.64
CA CYS A 105 -1.22 26.21 15.70
C CYS A 105 -1.70 27.64 16.02
N ILE A 106 -2.74 28.14 15.33
CA ILE A 106 -3.48 29.35 15.78
C ILE A 106 -4.99 29.33 15.43
N CYS A 107 -5.59 28.13 15.36
CA CYS A 107 -6.99 27.88 15.03
C CYS A 107 -7.31 27.95 13.52
N ALA A 108 -7.00 26.89 12.77
CA ALA A 108 -7.72 26.58 11.53
C ALA A 108 -7.54 25.10 11.15
N SER A 109 -8.68 24.48 10.92
CA SER A 109 -8.90 23.29 10.08
C SER A 109 -7.93 23.13 8.91
N ARG A 110 -7.19 22.01 8.88
CA ARG A 110 -7.22 20.98 7.82
C ARG A 110 -6.17 19.90 8.06
N PHE A 111 -6.68 18.67 8.14
CA PHE A 111 -6.07 17.38 7.83
C PHE A 111 -4.66 17.09 8.35
N ILE A 112 -4.57 16.73 9.64
CA ILE A 112 -3.85 15.50 9.95
C ILE A 112 -4.92 14.48 10.34
N ALA A 113 -5.44 13.74 9.36
CA ALA A 113 -6.09 12.47 9.66
C ALA A 113 -4.97 11.50 10.05
N ILE A 114 -4.49 11.65 11.29
CA ILE A 114 -3.86 10.56 12.00
C ILE A 114 -4.94 9.50 12.06
N TRP A 115 -4.78 8.48 11.23
CA TRP A 115 -5.53 7.23 11.24
C TRP A 115 -5.84 6.85 12.68
N LYS A 116 -7.07 7.13 13.10
CA LYS A 116 -7.55 6.74 14.42
C LYS A 116 -7.77 5.25 14.37
N TRP A 117 -6.84 4.50 14.97
CA TRP A 117 -7.10 3.18 15.49
C TRP A 117 -6.72 3.21 16.97
N SER A 118 -7.74 3.01 17.79
CA SER A 118 -7.77 2.76 19.25
C SER A 118 -6.79 3.56 20.11
#